data_AF-A0A7Y3MK30-F1
#
_entry.id   AF-A0A7Y3MK30-F1
#
_cell.length_a   1.000
_cell.length_b   1.000
_cell.length_c   1.000
_cell.angle_alpha   90.00
_cell.angle_beta   90.00
_cell.angle_gamma   90.00
#
_symmetry.space_group_name_H-M   'P 1'
#
loop_
_entity.id
_entity.type
_entity.pdbx_description
1 polymer ?
#
loop_
_entity_poly.entity_id
_entity_poly.type
_entity_poly.pdbx_seq_one_letter_code
_entity_poly.pdbx_strand_id
1 'polypeptide(L)' 'MRFTGFLFVFLFAFSSIQAAQILIPMDNSQKNHLKAYGIAYWILEHDIEVEWLLNYRGGSFMCVYSKTFENECIIR' A
#
# COMPACT_ATOMS: atom_id res chain seq x y z
N MET A 1 21.44 30.90 16.65
CA MET A 1 20.23 31.61 16.17
C MET A 1 20.08 31.62 14.64
N ARG A 2 21.15 31.69 13.82
CA ARG A 2 21.02 31.59 12.34
C ARG A 2 20.69 30.19 11.83
N PHE A 3 21.31 29.14 12.38
CA PHE A 3 21.10 27.74 11.95
C PHE A 3 19.73 27.16 12.33
N THR A 4 19.13 27.64 13.42
CA THR A 4 17.81 27.18 13.90
C THR A 4 16.68 27.53 12.92
N GLY A 5 16.76 28.66 12.23
CA GLY A 5 15.78 29.03 11.19
C GLY A 5 15.84 28.11 9.96
N PHE A 6 17.05 27.74 9.54
CA PHE A 6 17.24 26.78 8.43
C PHE A 6 16.70 25.39 8.77
N LEU A 7 16.86 24.94 10.02
CA LEU A 7 16.31 23.66 10.48
C LEU A 7 14.77 23.63 10.40
N PHE A 8 14.10 24.72 10.80
CA PHE A 8 12.64 24.81 10.75
C PHE A 8 12.10 24.81 9.31
N VAL A 9 12.77 25.50 8.39
CA VAL A 9 12.40 25.51 6.96
C VAL A 9 12.59 24.11 6.35
N PHE A 10 13.68 23.42 6.69
CA PHE A 10 13.93 22.06 6.24
C PHE A 10 12.85 21.08 6.73
N LEU A 11 12.43 21.17 8.00
CA LEU A 11 11.39 20.29 8.55
C LEU A 11 10.00 20.53 7.93
N PHE A 12 9.67 21.77 7.55
CA PHE A 12 8.38 22.06 6.91
C PHE A 12 8.29 21.57 5.46
N ALA A 13 9.43 21.45 4.76
CA ALA A 13 9.49 21.06 3.35
C ALA A 13 9.00 19.62 3.08
N PHE A 14 8.94 18.75 4.10
CA PHE A 14 8.53 17.34 3.95
C PHE A 14 7.06 17.08 4.28
N SER A 15 6.28 18.11 4.62
CA SER A 15 4.89 17.93 5.10
C SER A 15 3.89 17.44 4.05
N SER A 16 4.23 17.46 2.76
CA SER A 16 3.33 17.10 1.66
C SER A 16 3.53 15.71 1.05
N ILE A 17 4.48 14.92 1.55
CA ILE A 17 4.74 13.59 1.01
C ILE A 17 3.76 12.59 1.64
N GLN A 18 2.66 12.30 0.93
CA GLN A 18 1.71 11.25 1.30
C GLN A 18 1.84 10.08 0.32
N ALA A 19 2.30 8.94 0.80
CA ALA A 19 2.33 7.68 0.05
C ALA A 19 1.46 6.67 0.80
N ALA A 20 0.19 6.57 0.40
CA ALA A 20 -0.74 5.59 0.94
C ALA A 20 -0.68 4.32 0.08
N GLN A 21 -0.60 3.16 0.74
CA GLN A 21 -0.54 1.85 0.12
C GLN A 21 -1.61 0.96 0.77
N ILE A 22 -2.14 0.01 0.00
CA ILE A 22 -3.02 -1.04 0.50
C ILE A 22 -2.18 -2.31 0.63
N LEU A 23 -2.15 -2.87 1.83
CA LEU A 23 -1.58 -4.19 2.08
C LEU A 23 -2.69 -5.24 2.02
N ILE A 24 -2.54 -6.20 1.12
CA ILE A 24 -3.45 -7.34 0.97
C ILE A 24 -2.80 -8.54 1.67
N PRO A 25 -3.25 -8.90 2.90
CA PRO A 25 -2.56 -9.88 3.71
C PRO A 25 -2.74 -11.31 3.17
N MET A 26 -1.68 -12.09 3.28
CA MET A 26 -1.65 -13.53 2.97
C MET A 26 -1.12 -14.37 4.13
N ASP A 27 -1.06 -13.82 5.33
CA ASP A 27 -0.77 -14.60 6.54
C ASP A 27 -2.06 -15.21 7.12
N ASN A 28 -1.97 -15.72 8.35
CA ASN A 28 -3.08 -16.37 9.05
C ASN A 28 -4.33 -15.49 9.26
N SER A 29 -4.26 -14.17 9.01
CA SER A 29 -5.44 -13.31 9.02
C SER A 29 -6.33 -13.50 7.78
N GLN A 30 -5.78 -14.02 6.68
CA GLN A 30 -6.51 -14.31 5.44
C GLN A 30 -6.88 -15.79 5.37
N LYS A 31 -8.15 -16.11 5.63
CA LYS A 31 -8.66 -17.49 5.61
C LYS A 31 -8.65 -18.12 4.22
N ASN A 32 -8.72 -17.31 3.16
CA ASN A 32 -8.72 -17.78 1.79
C ASN A 32 -7.69 -17.00 0.95
N HIS A 33 -6.49 -17.55 0.83
CA HIS A 33 -5.40 -16.96 0.07
C HIS A 33 -5.73 -16.74 -1.42
N LEU A 34 -6.63 -17.54 -2.01
CA LEU A 34 -7.04 -17.34 -3.41
C LEU A 34 -7.77 -16.01 -3.62
N LYS A 35 -8.42 -15.46 -2.58
CA LYS A 35 -9.02 -14.12 -2.65
C LYS A 35 -7.95 -13.04 -2.80
N ALA A 36 -6.81 -13.17 -2.12
CA ALA A 36 -5.69 -12.24 -2.26
C ALA A 36 -5.13 -12.25 -3.68
N TYR A 37 -4.95 -13.43 -4.29
CA TYR A 37 -4.58 -13.55 -5.70
C TYR A 37 -5.63 -12.97 -6.64
N GLY A 38 -6.92 -13.18 -6.35
CA GLY A 38 -8.02 -12.62 -7.14
C GLY A 38 -8.06 -11.09 -7.10
N ILE A 39 -7.75 -10.48 -5.95
CA ILE A 39 -7.59 -9.03 -5.84
C ILE A 39 -6.36 -8.56 -6.60
N ALA A 40 -5.21 -9.21 -6.44
CA ALA A 40 -3.99 -8.85 -7.16
C ALA A 40 -4.18 -8.90 -8.68
N TYR A 41 -4.79 -9.98 -9.19
CA TYR A 41 -5.13 -10.13 -10.60
C TYR A 41 -6.08 -9.03 -11.08
N TRP A 42 -7.14 -8.74 -10.31
CA TRP A 42 -8.11 -7.70 -10.67
C TRP A 42 -7.49 -6.29 -10.69
N ILE A 43 -6.53 -5.99 -9.80
CA ILE A 43 -5.77 -4.73 -9.85
C ILE A 43 -4.89 -4.66 -11.10
N LEU A 44 -4.22 -5.76 -11.45
CA LEU A 44 -3.41 -5.85 -12.67
C LEU A 44 -4.27 -5.65 -13.94
N GLU A 45 -5.53 -6.11 -13.95
CA GLU A 45 -6.47 -5.84 -15.05
C GLU A 45 -6.83 -4.35 -15.20
N HIS A 46 -6.59 -3.52 -14.18
CA HIS A 46 -6.75 -2.07 -14.24
C HIS A 46 -5.45 -1.34 -14.62
N ASP A 47 -4.48 -2.05 -15.18
CA ASP A 47 -3.15 -1.52 -15.54
C ASP A 47 -2.38 -0.91 -14.36
N ILE A 48 -2.69 -1.33 -13.13
CA ILE A 48 -1.97 -0.91 -11.92
C ILE A 48 -1.06 -2.03 -11.43
N GLU A 49 0.19 -1.68 -11.17
CA GLU A 49 1.18 -2.59 -10.64
C GLU A 49 0.86 -3.02 -9.20
N VAL A 50 1.19 -4.28 -8.90
CA VAL A 50 1.08 -4.87 -7.57
C VAL A 50 2.46 -5.40 -7.18
N GLU A 51 2.94 -5.00 -6.00
CA GLU A 51 4.17 -5.52 -5.42
C GLU A 51 3.90 -6.87 -4.75
N TRP A 52 4.67 -7.90 -5.12
CA TRP A 52 4.63 -9.19 -4.46
C TRP A 52 5.71 -9.28 -3.37
N LEU A 53 5.27 -9.33 -2.12
CA LEU A 53 6.14 -9.36 -0.95
C LEU A 53 6.48 -10.80 -0.55
N LEU A 54 7.31 -11.47 -1.38
CA LEU A 54 7.62 -12.91 -1.32
C LEU A 54 7.91 -13.48 0.08
N ASN A 55 8.60 -12.72 0.94
CA ASN A 55 9.00 -13.16 2.29
C ASN A 55 8.33 -12.34 3.42
N TYR A 56 7.21 -11.69 3.14
CA TYR A 56 6.49 -10.88 4.12
C TYR A 56 5.03 -11.33 4.23
N ARG A 57 4.60 -11.61 5.46
CA ARG A 57 3.22 -12.03 5.80
C ARG A 57 2.66 -13.07 4.81
N GLY A 58 3.39 -14.17 4.61
CA GLY A 58 2.94 -15.28 3.76
C GLY A 58 2.96 -15.00 2.25
N GLY A 59 3.75 -14.02 1.78
CA GLY A 59 3.77 -13.65 0.36
C GLY A 59 2.71 -12.62 0.00
N SER A 60 2.43 -11.67 0.91
CA SER A 60 1.38 -10.65 0.74
C SER A 60 1.59 -9.78 -0.50
N PHE A 61 0.52 -9.10 -0.92
CA PHE A 61 0.56 -8.13 -2.00
C PHE A 61 0.44 -6.70 -1.46
N MET A 62 1.04 -5.74 -2.16
CA MET A 62 0.88 -4.32 -1.88
C MET A 62 0.57 -3.56 -3.18
N CYS A 63 -0.29 -2.56 -3.12
CA CYS A 63 -0.57 -1.68 -4.24
C CYS A 63 -0.83 -0.24 -3.77
N VAL A 64 -0.76 0.69 -4.71
CA VAL A 64 -1.11 2.10 -4.45
C VAL A 64 -2.54 2.20 -3.91
N TYR A 65 -2.74 3.09 -2.94
CA TYR A 65 -4.06 3.35 -2.41
C TYR A 65 -4.96 4.00 -3.47
N SER A 66 -6.14 3.42 -3.65
CA SER A 66 -7.26 3.98 -4.41
C SER A 66 -8.54 3.59 -3.69
N LYS A 67 -9.52 4.50 -3.66
CA LYS A 67 -10.83 4.21 -3.07
C LYS A 67 -11.50 3.01 -3.74
N THR A 68 -11.30 2.84 -5.05
CA THR A 68 -11.82 1.70 -5.82
C THR A 68 -11.25 0.37 -5.30
N PHE A 69 -9.95 0.33 -5.05
CA PHE A 69 -9.26 -0.91 -4.62
C PHE A 69 -9.56 -1.25 -3.16
N GLU A 70 -9.65 -0.24 -2.31
CA GLU A 70 -10.12 -0.40 -0.93
C GLU A 70 -11.53 -1.01 -0.90
N ASN A 71 -12.45 -0.47 -1.70
CA ASN A 71 -13.81 -0.98 -1.77
C ASN A 71 -13.85 -2.43 -2.27
N GLU A 72 -13.07 -2.78 -3.29
CA GLU A 72 -13.02 -4.17 -3.79
C GLU A 72 -12.49 -5.15 -2.72
N CYS A 73 -11.49 -4.73 -1.93
CA CYS A 73 -10.98 -5.52 -0.80
C CYS A 73 -12.01 -5.70 0.33
N ILE A 74 -12.95 -4.77 0.49
CA ILE A 74 -14.03 -4.89 1.48
C ILE A 74 -15.12 -5.86 0.99
N ILE A 75 -15.35 -5.92 -0.32
CA ILE A 75 -16.40 -6.76 -0.93
C ILE A 75 -16.00 -8.23 -0.97
N ARG A 76 -14.73 -8.55 -1.27
CA ARG A 76 -14.25 -9.93 -1.46
C ARG A 76 -13.56 -10.49 -0.22
#